data_AF-A0A7C5SQN4-F1
#
_entry.id   AF-A0A7C5SQN4-F1
#
_cell.length_a   1.000
_cell.length_b   1.000
_cell.length_c   1.000
_cell.angle_alpha   90.00
_cell.angle_beta   90.00
_cell.angle_gamma   90.00
#
_symmetry.space_group_name_H-M   'P 1'
#
loop_
_entity.id
_entity.type
_entity.pdbx_description
1 polymer ?
#
loop_
_entity_poly.entity_id
_entity_poly.type
_entity_poly.pdbx_seq_one_letter_code
_entity_poly.pdbx_strand_id
1 'polypeptide(L)'
;MNAEGPGLYFTTDPDEARGYGPVVVEAELKRGAEVLKPQRPVFGELLEFYDMAPEDDQERFLLDWDADSPEEALGHYVHADTALEAFVQLYGDLLHYDADEYVSSMRALGYAGALVPREGADHLIVWYPGSLDVLGVLEAEPE
;
A
#
# COMPACT_ATOMS: atom_id res chain seq x y z
N MET A 1 3.58 -8.78 -11.68
CA MET A 1 3.46 -7.36 -11.29
C MET A 1 2.32 -7.32 -10.31
N ASN A 2 2.57 -6.97 -9.06
CA ASN A 2 1.55 -7.04 -8.02
C ASN A 2 0.62 -5.83 -8.20
N ALA A 3 -0.63 -6.10 -8.58
CA ALA A 3 -1.61 -5.07 -8.93
C ALA A 3 -1.97 -4.15 -7.75
N GLU A 4 -1.54 -4.49 -6.53
CA GLU A 4 -2.00 -3.86 -5.29
C GLU A 4 -0.94 -2.95 -4.65
N GLY A 5 0.14 -2.62 -5.38
CA GLY A 5 1.24 -1.78 -4.88
C GLY A 5 2.28 -2.57 -4.07
N PRO A 6 3.43 -1.98 -3.70
CA PRO A 6 4.54 -2.69 -3.06
C PRO A 6 4.26 -3.02 -1.58
N GLY A 7 4.86 -4.10 -1.07
CA GLY A 7 4.79 -4.48 0.35
C GLY A 7 5.01 -5.98 0.59
N LEU A 8 4.87 -6.41 1.85
CA LEU A 8 4.84 -7.82 2.23
C LEU A 8 3.39 -8.33 2.21
N TYR A 9 3.13 -9.43 1.51
CA TYR A 9 1.77 -9.94 1.33
C TYR A 9 1.48 -11.06 2.32
N PHE A 10 0.32 -10.94 2.97
CA PHE A 10 -0.26 -11.94 3.85
C PHE A 10 -1.67 -12.24 3.36
N THR A 11 -2.11 -13.46 3.62
CA THR A 11 -3.47 -13.92 3.35
C THR A 11 -3.91 -14.82 4.50
N THR A 12 -5.22 -14.85 4.75
CA THR A 12 -5.82 -15.81 5.69
C THR A 12 -5.96 -17.21 5.10
N ASP A 13 -5.75 -17.39 3.79
CA ASP A 13 -5.80 -18.70 3.13
C ASP A 13 -4.39 -19.32 2.97
N PRO A 14 -4.08 -20.43 3.65
CA PRO A 14 -2.80 -21.11 3.53
C PRO A 14 -2.48 -21.59 2.10
N ASP A 15 -3.48 -21.94 1.30
CA ASP A 15 -3.27 -22.41 -0.07
C ASP A 15 -2.84 -21.25 -0.97
N GLU A 16 -3.43 -20.06 -0.80
CA GLU A 16 -2.97 -18.85 -1.49
C GLU A 16 -1.59 -18.39 -1.01
N ALA A 17 -1.28 -18.54 0.28
CA ALA A 17 0.04 -18.19 0.83
C ALA A 17 1.18 -18.98 0.17
N ARG A 18 0.95 -20.25 -0.16
CA ARG A 18 1.91 -21.09 -0.91
C ARG A 18 2.14 -20.58 -2.33
N GLY A 19 1.18 -19.85 -2.90
CA GLY A 19 1.34 -19.16 -4.18
C GLY A 19 2.34 -17.99 -4.13
N TYR A 20 2.61 -17.43 -2.94
CA TYR A 20 3.55 -16.31 -2.77
C TYR A 20 5.00 -16.75 -2.60
N GLY A 21 5.25 -17.96 -2.09
CA GLY A 21 6.61 -18.47 -1.94
C GLY A 21 6.70 -19.80 -1.19
N PRO A 22 7.90 -20.39 -1.16
CA PRO A 22 8.15 -21.71 -0.57
C PRO A 22 8.17 -21.72 0.97
N VAL A 23 8.20 -20.54 1.60
CA VAL A 23 8.23 -20.39 3.06
C VAL A 23 6.97 -19.67 3.49
N VAL A 24 6.11 -20.36 4.24
CA VAL A 24 4.88 -19.78 4.79
C VAL A 24 5.13 -19.43 6.25
N VAL A 25 4.94 -18.16 6.59
CA VAL A 25 5.10 -17.62 7.94
C VAL A 25 3.72 -17.24 8.48
N GLU A 26 3.44 -17.65 9.72
CA GLU A 26 2.28 -17.19 10.46
C GLU A 26 2.67 -15.96 11.28
N ALA A 27 1.88 -14.89 11.17
CA ALA A 27 2.12 -13.64 11.88
C ALA A 27 0.80 -12.99 12.29
N GLU A 28 0.85 -12.19 13.35
CA GLU A 28 -0.24 -11.32 13.77
C GLU A 28 0.17 -9.85 13.77
N LEU A 29 -0.79 -8.95 13.51
CA LEU A 29 -0.57 -7.53 13.66
C LEU A 29 -0.52 -7.15 15.14
N LYS A 30 0.51 -6.40 15.52
CA LYS A 30 0.65 -5.83 16.85
C LYS A 30 -0.56 -4.97 17.21
N ARG A 31 -0.92 -5.02 18.49
CA ARG A 31 -1.98 -4.16 19.03
C ARG A 31 -1.64 -2.69 18.78
N GLY A 32 -2.55 -1.99 18.12
CA GLY A 32 -2.40 -0.57 17.79
C GLY A 32 -1.76 -0.30 16.42
N ALA A 33 -1.37 -1.34 15.67
CA ALA A 33 -1.03 -1.18 14.26
C ALA A 33 -2.30 -0.77 13.48
N GLU A 34 -2.22 0.38 12.81
CA GLU A 34 -3.31 0.87 11.98
C GLU A 34 -3.16 0.34 10.55
N VAL A 35 -4.23 -0.20 9.99
CA VAL A 35 -4.27 -0.68 8.62
C VAL A 35 -5.29 0.14 7.84
N LEU A 36 -4.92 0.53 6.61
CA LEU A 36 -5.83 1.17 5.70
C LEU A 36 -6.95 0.19 5.35
N LYS A 37 -8.17 0.54 5.75
CA LYS A 37 -9.36 -0.28 5.50
C LYS A 37 -9.95 0.03 4.12
N PRO A 38 -10.82 -0.84 3.58
CA PRO A 38 -11.59 -0.52 2.39
C PRO A 38 -12.52 0.66 2.68
N GLN A 39 -12.10 1.86 2.28
CA GLN A 39 -12.81 3.12 2.49
C GLN A 39 -12.58 4.05 1.30
N ARG A 40 -13.44 5.06 1.12
CA ARG A 40 -13.22 6.07 0.09
C ARG A 40 -11.95 6.88 0.39
N PRO A 41 -11.21 7.33 -0.64
CA PRO A 41 -10.05 8.19 -0.44
C PRO A 41 -10.43 9.49 0.28
N VAL A 42 -9.56 9.94 1.18
CA VAL A 42 -9.69 11.24 1.84
C VAL A 42 -8.71 12.20 1.21
N PHE A 43 -9.21 13.31 0.66
CA PHE A 43 -8.39 14.28 -0.06
C PHE A 43 -7.18 14.78 0.74
N GLY A 44 -7.37 15.02 2.05
CA GLY A 44 -6.28 15.45 2.93
C GLY A 44 -5.12 14.44 2.99
N GLU A 45 -5.42 13.13 3.06
CA GLU A 45 -4.39 12.09 3.07
C GLU A 45 -3.67 11.99 1.71
N LEU A 46 -4.37 12.25 0.60
CA LEU A 46 -3.76 12.30 -0.74
C LEU A 46 -2.82 13.50 -0.89
N LEU A 47 -3.20 14.66 -0.35
CA LEU A 47 -2.36 15.85 -0.35
C LEU A 47 -1.14 15.67 0.55
N GLU A 48 -1.31 15.12 1.74
CA GLU A 48 -0.20 14.76 2.62
C GLU A 48 0.76 13.76 1.95
N PHE A 49 0.24 12.77 1.23
CA PHE A 49 1.05 11.83 0.45
C PHE A 49 1.83 12.54 -0.67
N TYR A 50 1.19 13.47 -1.39
CA TYR A 50 1.84 14.29 -2.41
C TYR A 50 3.01 15.11 -1.84
N ASP A 51 2.80 15.75 -0.69
CA ASP A 51 3.81 16.59 -0.03
C ASP A 51 5.03 15.79 0.48
N MET A 52 4.91 14.47 0.61
CA MET A 52 6.02 13.58 0.99
C MET A 52 6.89 13.16 -0.20
N ALA A 53 6.40 13.29 -1.43
CA ALA A 53 7.14 12.91 -2.62
C ALA A 53 8.34 13.85 -2.87
N PRO A 54 9.40 13.41 -3.55
CA PRO A 54 10.48 14.28 -3.99
C PRO A 54 9.97 15.48 -4.82
N GLU A 55 10.58 16.66 -4.66
CA GLU A 55 10.16 17.87 -5.39
C GLU A 55 10.17 17.68 -6.92
N ASP A 56 11.17 16.98 -7.46
CA ASP A 56 11.26 16.67 -8.90
C ASP A 56 10.06 15.81 -9.39
N ASP A 57 9.58 14.89 -8.56
CA ASP A 57 8.43 14.04 -8.86
C ASP A 57 7.12 14.82 -8.79
N GLN A 58 6.99 15.71 -7.81
CA GLN A 58 5.87 16.64 -7.68
C GLN A 58 5.74 17.56 -8.90
N GLU A 59 6.84 18.21 -9.31
CA GLU A 59 6.86 19.09 -10.48
C GLU A 59 6.45 18.34 -11.75
N ARG A 60 6.99 17.13 -11.93
CA ARG A 60 6.65 16.29 -13.07
C ARG A 60 5.20 15.85 -13.07
N PHE A 61 4.67 15.45 -11.91
CA PHE A 61 3.28 15.05 -11.77
C PHE A 61 2.32 16.15 -12.21
N LEU A 62 2.56 17.40 -11.78
CA LEU A 62 1.74 18.55 -12.21
C LEU A 62 1.85 18.82 -13.71
N LEU A 63 3.05 18.68 -14.28
CA LEU A 63 3.27 18.82 -15.72
C LEU A 63 2.53 17.75 -16.52
N ASP A 64 2.58 16.50 -16.09
CA ASP A 64 1.92 15.36 -16.75
C ASP A 64 0.38 15.46 -16.67
N TRP A 65 -0.14 16.09 -15.60
CA TRP A 65 -1.56 16.37 -15.40
C TRP A 65 -2.06 17.68 -16.02
N ASP A 66 -1.17 18.53 -16.57
CA ASP A 66 -1.50 19.89 -17.04
C ASP A 66 -2.22 20.73 -15.97
N ALA A 67 -1.77 20.61 -14.72
CA ALA A 67 -2.40 21.21 -13.55
C ALA A 67 -1.56 22.35 -12.95
N ASP A 68 -2.22 23.41 -12.48
CA ASP A 68 -1.56 24.55 -11.85
C ASP A 68 -1.33 24.34 -10.33
N SER A 69 -1.97 23.33 -9.74
CA SER A 69 -1.87 23.02 -8.31
C SER A 69 -2.10 21.54 -8.01
N PRO A 70 -1.59 21.01 -6.88
CA PRO A 70 -1.85 19.64 -6.48
C PRO A 70 -3.34 19.36 -6.27
N GLU A 71 -4.13 20.35 -5.86
CA GLU A 71 -5.57 20.14 -5.65
C GLU A 71 -6.34 19.84 -6.94
N GLU A 72 -5.91 20.43 -8.05
CA GLU A 72 -6.49 20.16 -9.38
C GLU A 72 -6.14 18.73 -9.83
N ALA A 73 -4.86 18.36 -9.77
CA ALA A 73 -4.39 17.03 -10.17
C ALA A 73 -4.96 15.91 -9.27
N LEU A 74 -4.93 16.11 -7.94
CA LEU A 74 -5.39 15.12 -6.96
C LEU A 74 -6.92 14.95 -6.95
N GLY A 75 -7.67 15.93 -7.48
CA GLY A 75 -9.13 15.91 -7.53
C GLY A 75 -9.72 14.70 -8.28
N HIS A 76 -8.95 14.05 -9.15
CA HIS A 76 -9.38 12.84 -9.85
C HIS A 76 -9.34 11.59 -8.96
N TYR A 77 -8.40 11.52 -8.02
CA TYR A 77 -8.14 10.33 -7.21
C TYR A 77 -9.17 10.13 -6.11
N VAL A 78 -9.85 11.18 -5.65
CA VAL A 78 -10.94 11.06 -4.66
C VAL A 78 -12.14 10.27 -5.17
N HIS A 79 -12.22 10.05 -6.49
CA HIS A 79 -13.27 9.28 -7.12
C HIS A 79 -12.96 7.78 -7.24
N ALA A 80 -11.75 7.34 -6.90
CA ALA A 80 -11.41 5.92 -6.82
C ALA A 80 -12.34 5.17 -5.85
N ASP A 81 -12.53 3.87 -6.08
CA ASP A 81 -13.45 3.07 -5.27
C ASP A 81 -12.91 2.85 -3.86
N THR A 82 -11.59 2.76 -3.71
CA THR A 82 -10.93 2.67 -2.41
C THR A 82 -9.73 3.61 -2.30
N ALA A 83 -9.39 3.98 -1.05
CA ALA A 83 -8.19 4.73 -0.73
C ALA A 83 -6.91 4.01 -1.21
N LEU A 84 -6.84 2.69 -1.03
CA LEU A 84 -5.71 1.90 -1.52
C LEU A 84 -5.56 2.03 -3.04
N GLU A 85 -6.65 1.93 -3.79
CA GLU A 85 -6.62 2.12 -5.24
C GLU A 85 -6.09 3.51 -5.63
N ALA A 86 -6.57 4.57 -4.96
CA ALA A 86 -6.07 5.93 -5.19
C ALA A 86 -4.56 6.04 -4.94
N PHE A 87 -4.06 5.50 -3.81
CA PHE A 87 -2.63 5.50 -3.51
C PHE A 87 -1.82 4.67 -4.52
N VAL A 88 -2.34 3.53 -4.98
CA VAL A 88 -1.66 2.70 -6.01
C VAL A 88 -1.64 3.39 -7.37
N GLN A 89 -2.65 4.19 -7.71
CA GLN A 89 -2.60 5.03 -8.91
C GLN A 89 -1.55 6.14 -8.75
N LEU A 90 -1.53 6.84 -7.60
CA LEU A 90 -0.50 7.84 -7.29
C LEU A 90 0.91 7.26 -7.25
N TYR A 91 1.07 6.01 -6.81
CA TYR A 91 2.35 5.30 -6.87
C TYR A 91 2.93 5.26 -8.30
N GLY A 92 2.09 5.05 -9.30
CA GLY A 92 2.50 5.07 -10.70
C GLY A 92 2.71 6.49 -11.22
N ASP A 93 1.75 7.37 -10.97
CA ASP A 93 1.70 8.69 -11.59
C ASP A 93 2.63 9.72 -10.94
N LEU A 94 2.73 9.70 -9.61
CA LEU A 94 3.57 10.61 -8.83
C LEU A 94 4.95 10.03 -8.58
N LEU A 95 5.03 8.80 -8.06
CA LEU A 95 6.29 8.20 -7.60
C LEU A 95 7.01 7.36 -8.66
N HIS A 96 6.49 7.28 -9.89
CA HIS A 96 7.11 6.53 -11.00
C HIS A 96 7.48 5.08 -10.65
N TYR A 97 6.68 4.44 -9.80
CA TYR A 97 6.93 3.12 -9.24
C TYR A 97 8.16 2.99 -8.32
N ASP A 98 8.58 4.06 -7.63
CA ASP A 98 9.57 3.99 -6.55
C ASP A 98 8.94 3.36 -5.29
N ALA A 99 9.22 2.07 -5.10
CA ALA A 99 8.63 1.29 -4.03
C ALA A 99 9.06 1.76 -2.63
N ASP A 100 10.27 2.30 -2.50
CA ASP A 100 10.80 2.73 -1.20
C ASP A 100 10.10 4.02 -0.77
N GLU A 101 9.88 4.97 -1.68
CA GLU A 101 9.13 6.20 -1.40
C GLU A 101 7.64 5.95 -1.14
N TYR A 102 7.04 4.99 -1.85
CA TYR A 102 5.65 4.61 -1.58
C TYR A 102 5.50 4.04 -0.17
N VAL A 103 6.35 3.07 0.18
CA VAL A 103 6.31 2.41 1.50
C VAL A 103 6.66 3.40 2.60
N SER A 104 7.61 4.32 2.38
CA SER A 104 7.97 5.35 3.35
C SER A 104 6.79 6.31 3.61
N SER A 105 6.11 6.76 2.55
CA SER A 105 4.99 7.70 2.61
C SER A 105 3.77 7.08 3.28
N MET A 106 3.40 5.85 2.92
CA MET A 106 2.29 5.15 3.58
C MET A 106 2.52 4.95 5.08
N ARG A 107 3.78 4.71 5.48
CA ARG A 107 4.15 4.62 6.90
C ARG A 107 4.10 5.98 7.60
N ALA A 108 4.50 7.05 6.91
CA ALA A 108 4.46 8.40 7.45
C ALA A 108 3.02 8.88 7.67
N LEU A 109 2.07 8.44 6.84
CA LEU A 109 0.62 8.60 7.06
C LEU A 109 0.08 7.80 8.25
N GLY A 110 0.89 6.92 8.86
CA GLY A 110 0.53 6.15 10.05
C GLY A 110 0.04 4.73 9.75
N TYR A 111 0.04 4.30 8.50
CA TYR A 111 -0.41 2.96 8.14
C TYR A 111 0.72 1.93 8.23
N ALA A 112 0.46 0.84 8.94
CA ALA A 112 1.31 -0.35 8.95
C ALA A 112 1.12 -1.20 7.69
N GLY A 113 -0.03 -1.08 7.03
CA GLY A 113 -0.42 -1.86 5.87
C GLY A 113 -1.82 -1.51 5.36
N ALA A 114 -2.34 -2.28 4.41
CA ALA A 114 -3.68 -2.13 3.85
C ALA A 114 -4.38 -3.48 3.69
N LEU A 115 -5.67 -3.52 4.02
CA LEU A 115 -6.53 -4.67 3.76
C LEU A 115 -7.03 -4.63 2.32
N VAL A 116 -6.79 -5.72 1.59
CA VAL A 116 -7.29 -5.94 0.24
C VAL A 116 -8.45 -6.92 0.32
N PRO A 117 -9.69 -6.47 0.12
CA PRO A 117 -10.84 -7.36 0.19
C PRO A 117 -10.84 -8.28 -1.04
N ARG A 118 -10.82 -9.60 -0.81
CA ARG A 118 -11.02 -10.62 -1.84
C ARG A 118 -12.14 -11.58 -1.42
N GLU A 119 -12.82 -12.16 -2.39
CA GLU A 119 -13.85 -13.17 -2.09
C GLU A 119 -13.20 -14.42 -1.51
N GLY A 120 -13.55 -14.77 -0.26
CA GLY A 120 -13.14 -16.02 0.38
C GLY A 120 -11.86 -15.95 1.24
N ALA A 121 -11.04 -14.91 1.09
CA ALA A 121 -9.85 -14.69 1.91
C ALA A 121 -9.60 -13.19 2.11
N ASP A 122 -9.15 -12.81 3.31
CA ASP A 122 -8.66 -11.46 3.57
C ASP A 122 -7.18 -11.39 3.22
N HIS A 123 -6.82 -10.41 2.40
CA HIS A 123 -5.44 -10.13 2.05
C HIS A 123 -4.96 -8.88 2.76
N LEU A 124 -3.69 -8.89 3.15
CA LEU A 124 -3.05 -7.78 3.81
C LEU A 124 -1.71 -7.49 3.13
N ILE A 125 -1.49 -6.23 2.79
CA ILE A 125 -0.19 -5.72 2.37
C ILE A 125 0.41 -5.01 3.56
N VAL A 126 1.62 -5.37 3.97
CA VAL A 126 2.31 -4.79 5.11
C VAL A 126 3.49 -3.97 4.63
N TRP A 127 3.51 -2.69 5.04
CA TRP A 127 4.56 -1.72 4.74
C TRP A 127 5.53 -1.56 5.90
N TYR A 128 5.10 -1.84 7.12
CA TYR A 128 5.95 -1.77 8.30
C TYR A 128 6.13 -3.15 8.95
N PRO A 129 7.16 -3.93 8.60
CA PRO A 129 7.37 -5.26 9.17
C PRO A 129 7.48 -5.28 10.70
N GLY A 130 7.93 -4.17 11.31
CA GLY A 130 7.98 -4.00 12.75
C GLY A 130 6.61 -4.01 13.44
N SER A 131 5.50 -3.89 12.68
CA SER A 131 4.13 -4.03 13.16
C SER A 131 3.67 -5.47 13.31
N LEU A 132 4.49 -6.45 12.95
CA LEU A 132 4.14 -7.87 13.02
C LEU A 132 4.80 -8.55 14.23
N ASP A 133 4.08 -9.46 14.84
CA ASP A 133 4.62 -10.51 15.71
C ASP A 133 4.57 -11.83 14.94
N VAL A 134 5.76 -12.39 14.65
CA VAL A 134 5.87 -13.67 13.95
C VAL A 134 5.60 -14.80 14.95
N LEU A 135 4.58 -15.60 14.65
CA LEU A 135 4.13 -16.70 15.51
C LEU A 135 4.88 -18.00 15.20
N GLY A 136 5.25 -18.22 13.94
CA GLY A 136 6.03 -19.38 13.53
C GLY A 136 6.19 -19.51 12.01
N VAL A 137 6.98 -20.51 11.60
CA VAL A 137 7.09 -20.95 10.20
C VAL A 137 6.23 -22.20 10.06
N LEU A 138 5.23 -22.16 9.20
CA LEU A 138 4.28 -23.25 9.00
C LEU A 138 4.89 -24.35 8.14
N GLU A 139 5.56 -23.98 7.04
CA GLU A 139 6.19 -24.90 6.11
C GLU A 139 7.46 -24.27 5.54
N ALA A 140 8.55 -25.03 5.55
CA ALA A 140 9.71 -24.82 4.71
C ALA A 140 9.88 -26.13 3.93
N GLU A 141 9.71 -26.13 2.61
CA GLU A 141 10.05 -27.32 1.85
C GLU A 141 11.54 -27.64 2.09
N PRO A 142 11.89 -28.87 2.49
CA PRO A 142 13.29 -29.25 2.64
C PRO A 142 13.96 -29.20 1.26
N GLU A 143 15.07 -28.46 1.17
CA GLU A 143 15.96 -28.40 0.00
C GLU A 143 16.40 -29.78 -0.51
#